data_AF-A0A356TNJ3-F1
#
_entry.id   AF-A0A356TNJ3-F1
#
_cell.length_a   1.000
_cell.length_b   1.000
_cell.length_c   1.000
_cell.angle_alpha   90.00
_cell.angle_beta   90.00
_cell.angle_gamma   90.00
#
_symmetry.space_group_name_H-M   'P 1'
#
loop_
_entity.id
_entity.type
_entity.pdbx_description
1 polymer ?
#
loop_
_entity_poly.entity_id
_entity_poly.type
_entity_poly.pdbx_seq_one_letter_code
_entity_poly.pdbx_strand_id
1 'polypeptide(L)'
;LAGAVAVEALLRAGSGVWQAIEPWMGGLLVLALMAIPARWLWQTRREVKPRKGLALVMTPAEVLIRTRAGMLRVRWKDLAQVNLDAKKKWSVLEGAHRARQLVLLRATAPAIRYDEPYLGLPVEVAKLLLDAYRTGQLPRG
;
A
#
# COMPACT_ATOMS: atom_id res chain seq x y z
N LEU A 1 -7.81 2.83 -20.54
CA LEU A 1 -7.89 3.08 -22.00
C LEU A 1 -9.03 2.31 -22.64
N ALA A 2 -9.08 0.97 -22.57
CA ALA A 2 -10.15 0.17 -23.16
C ALA A 2 -11.60 0.59 -22.78
N GLY A 3 -11.85 0.90 -21.50
CA GLY A 3 -13.19 1.33 -21.05
C GLY A 3 -13.66 2.68 -21.61
N ALA A 4 -12.77 3.65 -21.75
CA ALA A 4 -13.12 4.97 -22.29
C ALA A 4 -13.41 4.90 -23.80
N VAL A 5 -12.63 4.10 -24.53
CA VAL A 5 -12.81 3.84 -25.97
C VAL A 5 -14.12 3.08 -26.22
N ALA A 6 -14.48 2.13 -25.37
CA ALA A 6 -15.76 1.40 -25.48
C ALA A 6 -16.97 2.32 -25.23
N VAL A 7 -16.89 3.23 -24.26
CA VAL A 7 -17.94 4.24 -24.00
C VAL A 7 -18.07 5.20 -25.18
N GLU A 8 -16.95 5.69 -25.71
CA GLU A 8 -16.95 6.60 -26.86
C GLU A 8 -17.47 5.93 -28.14
N ALA A 9 -17.12 4.66 -28.38
CA ALA A 9 -17.64 3.87 -29.48
C ALA A 9 -19.15 3.61 -29.35
N LEU A 10 -19.66 3.40 -28.13
CA LEU A 10 -21.09 3.20 -27.86
C LEU A 10 -21.89 4.50 -27.98
N LEU A 11 -21.31 5.64 -27.59
CA LEU A 11 -21.91 6.97 -27.76
C LEU A 11 -21.93 7.41 -29.23
N ARG A 12 -20.99 6.90 -30.05
CA ARG A 12 -20.96 7.10 -31.51
C ARG A 12 -21.74 6.04 -32.29
N ALA A 13 -22.13 4.94 -31.66
CA ALA A 13 -22.96 3.93 -32.29
C ALA A 13 -24.35 4.53 -32.56
N GLY A 14 -24.75 4.55 -33.83
CA GLY A 14 -26.03 5.09 -34.26
C GLY A 14 -27.22 4.40 -33.59
N SER A 15 -28.37 5.09 -33.54
CA SER A 15 -29.60 4.67 -32.87
C SER A 15 -30.10 3.26 -33.22
N GLY A 16 -29.69 2.70 -34.37
CA GLY A 16 -30.00 1.33 -34.77
C GLY A 16 -29.36 0.23 -33.91
N VAL A 17 -28.22 0.50 -33.25
CA VAL A 17 -27.58 -0.48 -32.34
C VAL A 17 -28.38 -0.62 -31.05
N TRP A 18 -28.93 0.48 -30.53
CA TRP A 18 -29.74 0.48 -29.32
C TRP A 18 -31.12 -0.16 -29.52
N GLN A 19 -31.67 -0.11 -30.73
CA GLN A 19 -32.93 -0.75 -31.08
C GLN A 19 -32.80 -2.26 -31.33
N ALA A 20 -31.60 -2.74 -31.68
CA ALA A 20 -31.33 -4.16 -31.94
C ALA A 20 -30.95 -4.96 -30.68
N ILE A 21 -30.71 -4.27 -29.55
CA ILE A 21 -30.29 -4.88 -28.30
C ILE A 21 -31.50 -5.06 -27.39
N GLU A 22 -31.71 -6.28 -26.92
CA GLU A 22 -32.72 -6.58 -25.91
C GLU A 22 -32.52 -5.69 -24.65
N PRO A 23 -33.60 -5.16 -24.04
CA PRO A 23 -33.50 -4.19 -22.94
C PRO A 23 -32.62 -4.64 -21.76
N TRP A 24 -32.62 -5.94 -21.46
CA TRP A 24 -31.81 -6.52 -20.38
C TRP A 24 -30.31 -6.55 -20.73
N MET A 25 -29.95 -6.75 -22.00
CA MET A 25 -28.56 -6.68 -22.48
C MET A 25 -28.03 -5.26 -22.44
N GLY A 26 -28.86 -4.27 -22.82
CA GLY A 26 -28.54 -2.86 -22.69
C GLY A 26 -28.28 -2.47 -21.23
N GLY A 27 -29.13 -2.95 -20.31
CA GLY A 27 -28.95 -2.75 -18.87
C GLY A 27 -27.63 -3.34 -18.33
N LEU A 28 -27.29 -4.57 -18.72
CA LEU A 28 -26.03 -5.22 -18.34
C LEU A 28 -24.80 -4.47 -18.88
N LEU A 29 -24.87 -3.97 -20.11
CA LEU A 29 -23.79 -3.21 -20.72
C LEU A 29 -23.53 -1.90 -19.95
N VAL A 30 -24.57 -1.16 -19.61
CA VAL A 30 -24.45 0.08 -18.82
C VAL A 30 -23.88 -0.22 -17.44
N LEU A 31 -24.33 -1.30 -16.77
CA LEU A 31 -23.78 -1.73 -15.49
C LEU A 31 -22.28 -2.09 -15.59
N ALA A 32 -21.88 -2.81 -16.63
CA ALA A 32 -20.49 -3.17 -16.87
C ALA A 32 -19.61 -1.93 -17.12
N LEU A 33 -20.11 -0.97 -17.90
CA LEU A 33 -19.41 0.28 -18.18
C LEU A 33 -19.26 1.15 -16.94
N MET A 34 -20.27 1.20 -16.07
CA MET A 34 -20.23 1.93 -14.79
C MET A 34 -19.39 1.22 -13.72
N ALA A 35 -19.26 -0.10 -13.78
CA ALA A 35 -18.42 -0.86 -12.86
C ALA A 35 -16.93 -0.51 -13.01
N ILE A 36 -16.48 -0.13 -14.21
CA ILE A 36 -15.08 0.27 -14.48
C ILE A 36 -14.67 1.54 -13.70
N PRO A 37 -15.34 2.71 -13.88
CA PRO A 37 -15.01 3.91 -13.12
C PRO A 37 -15.31 3.73 -11.63
N ALA A 38 -16.35 2.98 -11.25
CA ALA A 38 -16.63 2.71 -9.84
C ALA A 38 -15.48 1.91 -9.18
N ARG A 39 -14.98 0.86 -9.85
CA ARG A 39 -13.83 0.07 -9.39
C ARG A 39 -12.55 0.92 -9.34
N TRP A 40 -12.31 1.75 -10.35
CA TRP A 40 -11.19 2.68 -10.37
C TRP A 40 -11.26 3.65 -9.19
N LEU A 41 -12.41 4.31 -8.99
CA LEU A 41 -12.60 5.29 -7.92
C LEU A 41 -12.48 4.67 -6.53
N TRP A 42 -12.94 3.42 -6.36
CA TRP A 42 -12.72 2.64 -5.14
C TRP A 42 -11.24 2.32 -4.89
N GLN A 43 -10.50 1.89 -5.92
CA GLN A 43 -9.06 1.62 -5.83
C GLN A 43 -8.27 2.90 -5.55
N THR A 44 -8.53 3.97 -6.29
CA THR A 44 -7.90 5.28 -6.11
C THR A 44 -8.17 5.83 -4.72
N ARG A 45 -9.40 5.74 -4.19
CA ARG A 45 -9.68 6.15 -2.80
C ARG A 45 -8.95 5.30 -1.76
N ARG A 46 -8.70 4.02 -2.04
CA ARG A 46 -7.89 3.15 -1.16
C ARG A 46 -6.40 3.49 -1.20
N GLU A 47 -5.87 3.87 -2.36
CA GLU A 47 -4.43 4.11 -2.59
C GLU A 47 -4.01 5.57 -2.32
N VAL A 48 -4.89 6.54 -2.58
CA VAL A 48 -4.66 8.00 -2.51
C VAL A 48 -5.14 8.62 -1.19
N LYS A 49 -5.79 7.85 -0.30
CA LYS A 49 -6.05 8.33 1.07
C LYS A 49 -4.72 8.81 1.65
N PRO A 50 -4.62 10.06 2.15
CA PRO A 50 -3.34 10.65 2.54
C PRO A 50 -2.60 9.66 3.42
N ARG A 51 -1.47 9.18 2.91
CA ARG A 51 -0.60 8.21 3.58
C ARG A 51 -0.07 8.92 4.81
N LYS A 52 -0.85 8.91 5.90
CA LYS A 52 -0.51 9.60 7.15
C LYS A 52 0.89 9.15 7.52
N GLY A 53 1.84 10.08 7.43
CA GLY A 53 3.28 9.82 7.56
C GLY A 53 3.49 8.93 8.77
N LEU A 54 3.90 7.70 8.49
CA LEU A 54 4.30 6.78 9.52
C LEU A 54 5.75 7.18 9.82
N ALA A 55 6.00 7.58 11.06
CA ALA A 55 7.29 8.05 11.51
C ALA A 55 7.91 6.96 12.39
N LEU A 56 9.18 6.65 12.13
CA LEU A 56 10.00 5.81 12.97
C LEU A 56 10.97 6.72 13.72
N VAL A 57 10.88 6.74 15.03
CA VAL A 57 11.76 7.51 15.91
C VAL A 57 12.54 6.52 16.77
N MET A 58 13.86 6.57 16.64
CA MET A 58 14.77 5.75 17.44
C MET A 58 15.26 6.58 18.62
N THR A 59 15.00 6.10 19.83
CA THR A 59 15.55 6.68 21.07
C THR A 59 16.56 5.71 21.67
N PRO A 60 17.43 6.15 22.59
CA PRO A 60 18.40 5.26 23.24
C PRO A 60 17.76 4.07 23.98
N ALA A 61 16.52 4.21 24.47
CA ALA A 61 15.84 3.16 25.23
C ALA A 61 14.86 2.31 24.40
N GLU A 62 14.25 2.92 23.37
CA GLU A 62 13.17 2.29 22.61
C GLU A 62 13.02 2.86 21.19
N VAL A 63 12.44 2.05 20.31
CA VAL A 63 11.95 2.51 19.01
C VAL A 63 10.44 2.78 19.09
N LEU A 64 10.06 3.94 18.58
CA LEU A 64 8.69 4.40 18.46
C LEU A 64 8.29 4.37 16.99
N ILE A 65 7.26 3.61 16.66
CA ILE A 65 6.77 3.43 15.29
C ILE A 65 5.33 3.90 15.21
N ARG A 66 5.07 4.94 14.43
CA ARG A 66 3.70 5.34 14.13
C ARG A 66 3.11 4.32 13.16
N THR A 67 2.00 3.71 13.53
CA THR A 67 1.19 2.82 12.67
C THR A 67 -0.15 3.46 12.35
N ARG A 68 -0.94 2.87 11.43
CA ARG A 68 -2.32 3.31 11.17
C ARG A 68 -3.22 3.19 12.41
N ALA A 69 -2.90 2.28 13.32
CA ALA A 69 -3.66 2.04 14.56
C ALA A 69 -3.21 2.95 15.73
N GLY A 70 -2.16 3.75 15.55
CA GLY A 70 -1.60 4.59 16.62
C GLY A 70 -0.08 4.42 16.76
N MET A 71 0.49 4.95 17.83
CA MET A 71 1.91 4.83 18.13
C MET A 71 2.21 3.48 18.78
N LEU A 72 3.10 2.70 18.19
CA LEU A 72 3.66 1.50 18.79
C LEU A 72 5.02 1.80 19.38
N ARG A 73 5.28 1.22 20.55
CA ARG A 73 6.54 1.36 21.28
C ARG A 73 7.17 -0.01 21.46
N VAL A 74 8.45 -0.11 21.16
CA VAL A 74 9.21 -1.35 21.30
C VAL A 74 10.53 -1.02 21.97
N ARG A 75 10.74 -1.54 23.18
CA ARG A 75 12.04 -1.42 23.85
C ARG A 75 13.06 -2.30 23.13
N TRP A 76 14.32 -1.89 23.11
CA TRP A 76 15.37 -2.65 22.42
C TRP A 76 15.50 -4.08 22.94
N LYS A 77 15.30 -4.28 24.25
CA LYS A 77 15.29 -5.61 24.89
C LYS A 77 14.18 -6.55 24.40
N ASP A 78 13.06 -5.99 23.94
CA ASP A 78 11.89 -6.75 23.49
C ASP A 78 11.93 -6.98 21.97
N LEU A 79 12.88 -6.34 21.28
CA LEU A 79 13.12 -6.47 19.84
C LEU A 79 14.08 -7.64 19.56
N ALA A 80 13.50 -8.79 19.21
CA ALA A 80 14.26 -10.02 18.98
C ALA A 80 15.10 -9.96 17.70
N GLN A 81 14.52 -9.46 16.60
CA GLN A 81 15.20 -9.42 15.31
C GLN A 81 14.54 -8.43 14.34
N VAL A 82 15.32 -7.88 13.42
CA VAL A 82 14.86 -7.05 12.31
C VAL A 82 15.11 -7.79 11.00
N ASN A 83 14.04 -8.08 10.26
CA ASN A 83 14.08 -8.80 8.98
C ASN A 83 13.53 -7.94 7.85
N LEU A 84 13.90 -8.32 6.63
CA LEU A 84 13.34 -7.78 5.40
C LEU A 84 12.44 -8.86 4.77
N ASP A 85 11.27 -8.44 4.34
CA ASP A 85 10.33 -9.29 3.60
C ASP A 85 9.96 -8.57 2.29
N ALA A 86 9.54 -9.33 1.29
CA ALA A 86 9.11 -8.80 0.01
C ALA A 86 7.79 -9.44 -0.38
N LYS A 87 6.72 -8.64 -0.38
CA LYS A 87 5.38 -9.11 -0.73
C LYS A 87 4.99 -8.63 -2.12
N LYS A 88 4.50 -9.55 -2.96
CA LYS A 88 3.89 -9.19 -4.25
C LYS A 88 2.61 -8.40 -3.96
N LYS A 89 2.56 -7.16 -4.43
CA LYS A 89 1.41 -6.26 -4.34
C LYS A 89 1.02 -5.81 -5.74
N TRP A 90 -0.20 -5.30 -5.85
CA TRP A 90 -0.69 -4.69 -7.07
C TRP A 90 -1.14 -3.26 -6.73
N SER A 91 -0.71 -2.29 -7.53
CA SER A 91 -1.17 -0.89 -7.46
C SER A 91 -1.68 -0.48 -8.83
N VAL A 92 -2.61 0.47 -8.85
CA VAL A 92 -3.13 1.06 -10.09
C VAL A 92 -2.02 1.76 -10.90
N LEU A 93 -1.04 2.37 -10.23
CA LEU A 93 0.02 3.14 -10.90
C LEU A 93 1.18 2.25 -11.38
N GLU A 94 1.62 1.30 -10.55
CA GLU A 94 2.81 0.48 -10.81
C GLU A 94 2.47 -0.93 -11.32
N GLY A 95 1.19 -1.30 -11.37
CA GLY A 95 0.77 -2.66 -11.67
C GLY A 95 1.26 -3.65 -10.60
N ALA A 96 1.62 -4.87 -11.03
CA ALA A 96 2.16 -5.90 -10.15
C ALA A 96 3.62 -5.59 -9.78
N HIS A 97 3.85 -5.20 -8.53
CA HIS A 97 5.16 -4.83 -8.01
C HIS A 97 5.51 -5.64 -6.75
N ARG A 98 6.80 -5.71 -6.40
CA ARG A 98 7.25 -6.27 -5.12
C ARG A 98 7.40 -5.13 -4.12
N ALA A 99 6.49 -5.06 -3.16
CA ALA A 99 6.61 -4.11 -2.06
C ALA A 99 7.54 -4.70 -0.99
N ARG A 100 8.67 -4.04 -0.73
CA ARG A 100 9.55 -4.43 0.36
C ARG A 100 8.95 -3.99 1.69
N GLN A 101 9.18 -4.80 2.71
CA GLN A 101 8.68 -4.61 4.06
C GLN A 101 9.81 -4.80 5.06
N LEU A 102 9.85 -3.91 6.05
CA LEU A 102 10.62 -4.08 7.27
C LEU A 102 9.75 -4.83 8.29
N VAL A 103 10.28 -5.92 8.82
CA VAL A 103 9.60 -6.77 9.81
C VAL A 103 10.39 -6.76 11.10
N LEU A 104 9.81 -6.16 12.14
CA LEU A 104 10.37 -6.16 13.49
C LEU A 104 9.74 -7.29 14.29
N LEU A 105 10.52 -8.34 14.54
CA LEU A 105 10.14 -9.46 15.38
C LEU A 105 10.32 -9.07 16.85
N ARG A 106 9.26 -9.27 17.65
CA ARG A 106 9.25 -8.97 19.09
C ARG A 106 9.16 -10.27 19.87
N ALA A 107 9.86 -10.35 20.99
CA ALA A 107 9.97 -11.58 21.77
C ALA A 107 8.62 -12.00 22.39
N THR A 108 7.84 -11.02 22.86
CA THR A 108 6.61 -11.25 23.64
C THR A 108 5.34 -10.72 22.96
N ALA A 109 5.45 -10.22 21.73
CA ALA A 109 4.38 -9.49 21.06
C ALA A 109 4.38 -9.77 19.54
N PRO A 110 3.26 -9.54 18.83
CA PRO A 110 3.19 -9.81 17.40
C PRO A 110 4.19 -8.96 16.61
N ALA A 111 4.70 -9.51 15.51
CA ALA A 111 5.64 -8.82 14.64
C ALA A 111 5.04 -7.54 14.05
N ILE A 112 5.82 -6.46 14.03
CA ILE A 112 5.42 -5.21 13.38
C ILE A 112 5.91 -5.29 11.93
N ARG A 113 4.99 -5.14 10.97
CA ARG A 113 5.29 -5.14 9.54
C ARG A 113 5.09 -3.75 8.99
N TYR A 114 6.06 -3.28 8.22
CA TYR A 114 6.12 -1.90 7.79
C TYR A 114 6.56 -1.82 6.34
N ASP A 115 5.74 -1.22 5.46
CA ASP A 115 6.11 -1.13 4.04
C ASP A 115 7.16 -0.03 3.81
N GLU A 116 8.13 -0.30 2.94
CA GLU A 116 9.18 0.63 2.52
C GLU A 116 8.69 2.03 2.15
N PRO A 117 7.59 2.20 1.37
CA PRO A 117 7.13 3.53 0.97
C PRO A 117 6.71 4.43 2.14
N TYR A 118 6.56 3.88 3.35
CA TYR A 118 6.22 4.64 4.55
C TYR A 118 7.43 4.95 5.44
N LEU A 119 8.63 4.43 5.14
CA LEU A 119 9.83 4.70 5.96
C LEU A 119 10.45 6.05 5.61
N GLY A 120 10.22 6.54 4.39
CA GLY A 120 10.92 7.73 3.86
C GLY A 120 12.39 7.48 3.54
N LEU A 121 12.87 6.25 3.70
CA LEU A 121 14.23 5.79 3.41
C LEU A 121 14.20 4.30 3.03
N PRO A 122 15.22 3.78 2.31
CA PRO A 122 15.29 2.37 1.92
C PRO A 122 15.25 1.42 3.12
N VAL A 123 14.56 0.29 2.99
CA VAL A 123 14.39 -0.67 4.11
C VAL A 123 15.71 -1.23 4.63
N GLU A 124 16.75 -1.31 3.79
CA GLU A 124 18.08 -1.76 4.15
C GLU A 124 18.76 -0.77 5.09
N VAL A 125 18.62 0.53 4.82
CA VAL A 125 19.15 1.60 5.67
C VAL A 125 18.42 1.59 7.01
N ALA A 126 17.10 1.44 7.00
CA ALA A 126 16.31 1.33 8.23
C ALA A 126 16.76 0.13 9.08
N LYS A 127 16.98 -1.03 8.46
CA LYS A 127 17.47 -2.22 9.14
C LYS A 127 18.86 -1.98 9.75
N LEU A 128 19.79 -1.43 8.98
CA LEU A 128 21.15 -1.16 9.47
C LEU A 128 21.14 -0.22 10.68
N LEU A 129 20.35 0.85 10.62
CA LEU A 129 20.21 1.78 11.75
C LEU A 129 19.59 1.11 12.98
N LEU A 130 18.51 0.33 12.80
CA LEU A 130 17.87 -0.39 13.90
C LEU A 130 18.81 -1.42 14.53
N ASP A 131 19.57 -2.14 13.73
CA ASP A 131 20.57 -3.11 14.22
C ASP A 131 21.67 -2.38 14.99
N ALA A 132 22.20 -1.26 14.46
CA ALA A 132 23.23 -0.46 15.12
C ALA A 132 22.74 0.13 16.46
N TYR A 133 21.52 0.68 16.51
CA TYR A 133 20.91 1.15 17.76
C TYR A 133 20.73 0.01 18.75
N ARG A 134 20.26 -1.16 18.30
CA ARG A 134 20.04 -2.34 19.16
C ARG A 134 21.35 -2.87 19.76
N THR A 135 22.44 -2.87 18.99
CA THR A 135 23.76 -3.33 19.45
C THR A 135 24.58 -2.23 20.12
N GLY A 136 24.05 -1.01 20.26
CA GLY A 136 24.75 0.12 20.86
C GLY A 136 25.95 0.62 20.06
N GLN A 137 26.01 0.36 18.75
CA GLN A 137 27.14 0.68 17.86
C GLN A 137 27.03 2.05 17.18
N LEU A 138 26.29 3.00 17.76
CA LEU A 138 26.11 4.29 17.11
C LEU A 138 27.42 5.08 17.02
N PRO A 139 27.67 5.80 15.91
CA PRO A 139 28.74 6.76 15.85
C PRO A 139 28.54 7.76 16.99
N ARG A 140 29.52 7.88 17.87
CA ARG A 140 29.57 8.97 18.85
C ARG A 140 29.75 10.25 18.02
N GLY A 141 28.70 11.05 17.93
CA GLY A 141 28.78 12.41 17.38
C GLY A 141 29.69 13.29 18.22
#